data_AF-A0A138A019-F1
#
_entry.id   AF-A0A138A019-F1
#
_cell.length_a   1.000
_cell.length_b   1.000
_cell.length_c   1.000
_cell.angle_alpha   90.00
_cell.angle_beta   90.00
_cell.angle_gamma   90.00
#
_symmetry.space_group_name_H-M   'P 1'
#
loop_
_entity.id
_entity.type
_entity.pdbx_description
1 polymer ?
#
loop_
_entity_poly.entity_id
_entity_poly.type
_entity_poly.pdbx_seq_one_letter_code
_entity_poly.pdbx_strand_id
1 'polypeptide(L)'
;MFAGLKPADLIRSDDVRLRHAGAAYHRAMTPLEQLQRWEDSGGTWTVLHRSGDGAVVALMRCDGGEIVDRLESGDPALLAHLDAAG
;
A
#
# COMPACT_ATOMS: atom_id res chain seq x y z
N MET A 1 -24.11 16.48 8.21
CA MET A 1 -23.92 15.35 7.27
C MET A 1 -22.60 15.63 6.57
N PHE A 2 -21.47 15.02 6.89
CA PHE A 2 -21.17 13.64 7.24
C PHE A 2 -20.39 13.53 8.57
N ALA A 3 -20.72 12.49 9.32
CA ALA A 3 -20.10 12.09 10.56
C ALA A 3 -19.16 10.90 10.31
N GLY A 4 -18.07 10.80 11.08
CA GLY A 4 -17.36 9.52 11.28
C GLY A 4 -15.85 9.55 11.04
N LEU A 5 -15.11 10.18 11.96
CA LEU A 5 -13.70 9.90 12.17
C LEU A 5 -13.50 8.37 12.37
N LYS A 6 -12.61 7.74 11.61
CA LYS A 6 -12.18 6.35 11.85
C LYS A 6 -10.78 6.36 12.49
N PRO A 7 -10.55 5.56 13.55
CA PRO A 7 -9.38 5.68 14.40
C PRO A 7 -8.14 5.08 13.71
N ALA A 8 -7.20 5.94 13.32
CA ALA A 8 -5.83 5.55 12.94
C ALA A 8 -4.85 5.62 14.14
N ASP A 9 -5.36 5.65 15.38
CA ASP A 9 -4.59 6.08 16.55
C ASP A 9 -4.09 4.94 17.46
N LEU A 10 -3.95 3.70 16.99
CA LEU A 10 -3.47 2.65 17.90
C LEU A 10 -2.65 1.54 17.24
N ILE A 11 -1.35 1.77 17.11
CA ILE A 11 -0.34 0.70 17.25
C ILE A 11 0.85 1.28 18.03
N ARG A 12 0.91 1.01 19.34
CA ARG A 12 2.08 1.26 20.20
C ARG A 12 2.75 -0.08 20.50
N SER A 13 4.08 -0.08 20.46
CA SER A 13 4.98 -1.20 20.78
C SER A 13 4.53 -2.04 21.99
N ASP A 14 4.21 -3.33 21.79
CA ASP A 14 4.74 -4.44 22.61
C ASP A 14 4.38 -5.85 22.05
N ASP A 15 5.31 -6.78 22.21
CA ASP A 15 5.13 -8.23 22.38
C ASP A 15 4.86 -9.19 21.19
N VAL A 16 5.92 -9.42 20.42
CA VAL A 16 6.60 -10.70 20.05
C VAL A 16 5.89 -12.07 20.16
N ARG A 17 4.76 -12.26 20.85
CA ARG A 17 4.05 -13.56 20.98
C ARG A 17 3.03 -13.87 19.87
N LEU A 18 2.82 -12.96 18.92
CA LEU A 18 1.79 -13.06 17.86
C LEU A 18 2.27 -13.64 16.51
N ARG A 19 3.42 -14.32 16.46
CA ARG A 19 4.02 -14.79 15.20
C ARG A 19 3.21 -15.86 14.43
N HIS A 20 2.05 -16.33 14.92
CA HIS A 20 1.19 -17.29 14.21
C HIS A 20 -0.29 -16.89 14.07
N ALA A 21 -0.75 -15.79 14.68
CA ALA A 21 -2.16 -15.36 14.65
C ALA A 21 -2.41 -14.04 13.88
N GLY A 22 -1.36 -13.37 13.38
CA GLY A 22 -1.48 -12.19 12.51
C GLY A 22 -1.86 -12.50 11.06
N ALA A 23 -1.81 -13.78 10.65
CA ALA A 23 -2.06 -14.22 9.27
C ALA A 23 -3.55 -14.13 8.84
N ALA A 24 -4.48 -13.95 9.78
CA ALA A 24 -5.92 -13.96 9.52
C ALA A 24 -6.60 -12.58 9.55
N TYR A 25 -5.95 -11.52 10.04
CA TYR A 25 -6.54 -10.17 10.12
C TYR A 25 -6.23 -9.29 8.90
N HIS A 26 -5.08 -9.50 8.24
CA HIS A 26 -4.91 -9.19 6.83
C HIS A 26 -5.60 -10.32 6.06
N ARG A 27 -6.89 -10.18 5.75
CA ARG A 27 -7.44 -10.95 4.64
C ARG A 27 -6.76 -10.39 3.39
N ALA A 28 -5.95 -11.23 2.75
CA ALA A 28 -4.78 -10.81 1.99
C ALA A 28 -5.09 -9.91 0.78
N MET A 29 -5.03 -8.59 0.99
CA MET A 29 -5.11 -7.62 -0.10
C MET A 29 -3.79 -7.69 -0.87
N THR A 30 -3.85 -8.11 -2.12
CA THR A 30 -2.70 -8.19 -3.01
C THR A 30 -2.04 -6.80 -3.14
N PRO A 31 -0.75 -6.73 -3.49
CA PRO A 31 -0.08 -5.46 -3.73
C PRO A 31 -0.81 -4.60 -4.78
N LEU A 32 -1.40 -5.22 -5.80
CA LEU A 32 -2.22 -4.52 -6.78
C LEU A 32 -3.49 -3.92 -6.15
N GLU A 33 -4.24 -4.70 -5.36
CA GLU A 33 -5.43 -4.19 -4.68
C GLU A 33 -5.10 -3.06 -3.70
N GLN A 34 -3.92 -3.11 -3.06
CA GLN A 34 -3.44 -2.02 -2.20
C GLN A 34 -3.21 -0.73 -2.99
N LEU A 35 -2.56 -0.84 -4.17
CA LEU A 35 -2.31 0.30 -5.05
C LEU A 35 -3.63 0.89 -5.59
N GLN A 36 -4.55 0.05 -6.05
CA GLN A 36 -5.87 0.47 -6.54
C GLN A 36 -6.68 1.16 -5.46
N ARG A 37 -6.70 0.61 -4.24
CA ARG A 37 -7.39 1.26 -3.11
C ARG A 37 -6.79 2.63 -2.79
N TRP A 38 -5.49 2.80 -2.96
CA TRP A 38 -4.84 4.10 -2.79
C TRP A 38 -5.34 5.11 -3.83
N GLU A 39 -5.40 4.71 -5.10
CA GLU A 39 -5.95 5.52 -6.20
C GLU A 39 -7.42 5.87 -5.98
N ASP A 40 -8.25 4.89 -5.57
CA ASP A 40 -9.66 5.08 -5.25
C ASP A 40 -9.87 6.09 -4.10
N SER A 41 -8.88 6.20 -3.21
CA SER A 41 -8.87 7.19 -2.13
C SER A 41 -8.41 8.58 -2.58
N GLY A 42 -8.06 8.74 -3.87
CA GLY A 42 -7.49 9.97 -4.44
C GLY A 42 -6.01 10.15 -4.14
N GLY A 43 -5.32 9.10 -3.70
CA GLY A 43 -3.88 9.09 -3.53
C GLY A 43 -3.17 8.99 -4.88
N THR A 44 -2.05 9.69 -5.03
CA THR A 44 -1.20 9.55 -6.22
C THR A 44 -0.03 8.62 -5.92
N TRP A 45 0.59 8.06 -6.94
CA TRP A 45 1.73 7.18 -6.78
C TRP A 45 2.74 7.38 -7.90
N THR A 46 3.98 6.97 -7.65
CA THR A 46 5.05 7.01 -8.67
C THR A 46 5.99 5.83 -8.52
N VAL A 47 6.50 5.32 -9.63
CA VAL A 47 7.48 4.22 -9.62
C VAL A 47 8.85 4.78 -9.28
N LEU A 48 9.42 4.31 -8.17
CA LEU A 48 10.79 4.67 -7.77
C LEU A 48 11.83 3.74 -8.38
N HIS A 49 11.50 2.45 -8.50
CA HIS A 49 12.37 1.45 -9.06
C HIS A 49 11.56 0.36 -9.75
N ARG A 50 12.06 -0.12 -10.89
CA ARG A 50 11.49 -1.24 -11.63
C ARG A 50 12.64 -2.08 -12.19
N SER A 51 12.59 -3.37 -11.88
CA SER A 51 13.48 -4.43 -12.37
C SER A 51 12.62 -5.59 -12.85
N GLY A 52 13.14 -6.49 -13.69
CA GLY A 52 12.36 -7.60 -14.28
C GLY A 52 11.48 -8.35 -13.26
N ASP A 53 12.03 -8.61 -12.08
CA ASP A 53 11.41 -9.42 -11.02
C ASP A 53 10.71 -8.60 -9.91
N GLY A 54 10.69 -7.27 -10.00
CA GLY A 54 10.03 -6.46 -8.97
C GLY A 54 9.99 -4.96 -9.19
N ALA A 55 9.14 -4.31 -8.42
CA ALA A 55 8.92 -2.88 -8.45
C ALA A 55 8.83 -2.31 -7.04
N VAL A 56 9.18 -1.04 -6.97
CA VAL A 56 9.06 -0.20 -5.79
C VAL A 56 8.26 1.04 -6.19
N VAL A 57 7.12 1.22 -5.56
CA VAL A 57 6.19 2.31 -5.81
C VAL A 57 6.11 3.20 -4.58
N ALA A 58 6.28 4.50 -4.75
CA ALA A 58 5.99 5.47 -3.73
C ALA A 58 4.51 5.82 -3.74
N LEU A 59 3.86 5.69 -2.59
CA LEU A 59 2.52 6.20 -2.35
C LEU A 59 2.65 7.65 -1.86
N MET A 60 2.11 8.58 -2.64
CA MET A 60 2.25 10.01 -2.44
C MET A 60 0.98 10.58 -1.79
N ARG A 61 1.14 11.52 -0.86
CA ARG A 61 -0.02 12.25 -0.30
C ARG A 61 -0.86 12.87 -1.41
N CYS A 62 -2.17 12.99 -1.16
CA CYS A 62 -3.10 13.66 -2.08
C CYS A 62 -2.71 15.12 -2.35
N ASP A 63 -2.01 15.79 -1.42
CA ASP A 63 -1.48 17.15 -1.58
C ASP A 63 -0.15 17.24 -2.37
N GLY A 64 0.40 16.09 -2.80
CA GLY A 64 1.31 16.00 -3.94
C GLY A 64 2.80 16.20 -3.67
N GLY A 65 3.26 16.27 -2.43
CA GLY A 65 4.67 16.56 -2.12
C GLY A 65 5.47 15.47 -1.42
N GLU A 66 4.81 14.56 -0.69
CA GLU A 66 5.48 13.69 0.27
C GLU A 66 5.17 12.22 0.01
N ILE A 67 6.21 11.38 0.09
CA ILE A 67 6.08 9.92 0.12
C ILE A 67 5.53 9.55 1.50
N VAL A 68 4.32 8.99 1.55
CA VAL A 68 3.71 8.45 2.76
C VAL A 68 4.21 7.05 3.05
N ASP A 69 4.34 6.25 2.01
CA ASP A 69 4.72 4.85 2.12
C ASP A 69 5.37 4.35 0.83
N ARG A 70 5.99 3.18 0.91
CA ARG A 70 6.62 2.48 -0.20
C ARG A 70 6.04 1.07 -0.30
N LEU A 71 5.43 0.79 -1.45
CA LEU A 71 4.96 -0.54 -1.80
C LEU A 71 6.04 -1.25 -2.63
N GLU A 72 6.61 -2.31 -2.07
CA GLU A 72 7.61 -3.15 -2.74
C GLU A 72 6.98 -4.51 -3.09
N SER A 73 7.04 -4.91 -4.35
CA SER A 73 6.52 -6.21 -4.75
C SER A 73 7.09 -6.73 -6.07
N GLY A 74 7.25 -8.05 -6.14
CA GLY A 74 7.48 -8.82 -7.36
C GLY A 74 6.21 -9.44 -7.95
N ASP A 75 5.03 -9.03 -7.47
CA ASP A 75 3.77 -9.59 -7.93
C ASP A 75 3.53 -9.27 -9.43
N PRO A 76 3.33 -10.29 -10.29
CA PRO A 76 3.23 -10.08 -11.72
C PRO A 76 2.01 -9.24 -12.13
N ALA A 77 0.92 -9.26 -11.34
CA ALA A 77 -0.26 -8.45 -11.63
C ALA A 77 0.00 -6.97 -11.32
N LEU A 78 0.70 -6.67 -10.22
CA LEU A 78 1.19 -5.31 -9.97
C LEU A 78 2.13 -4.86 -11.08
N LEU A 79 3.11 -5.68 -11.45
CA LEU A 79 4.08 -5.34 -12.49
C LEU A 79 3.40 -5.00 -13.82
N ALA A 80 2.45 -5.84 -14.27
CA ALA A 80 1.68 -5.60 -15.48
C ALA A 80 0.82 -4.32 -15.42
N HIS A 81 0.28 -3.99 -14.25
CA HIS A 81 -0.45 -2.74 -14.04
C HIS A 81 0.46 -1.51 -14.17
N LEU A 82 1.66 -1.56 -13.57
CA LEU A 82 2.65 -0.47 -13.69
C LEU A 82 3.12 -0.27 -15.13
N ASP A 83 3.31 -1.37 -15.88
CA ASP A 83 3.69 -1.33 -17.30
C ASP A 83 2.56 -0.74 -18.19
N ALA A 84 1.30 -0.82 -17.76
CA ALA A 84 0.15 -0.24 -18.48
C ALA A 84 -0.11 1.24 -18.14
N ALA A 85 0.41 1.71 -17.00
CA ALA A 85 0.21 3.06 -16.47
C ALA A 85 1.34 4.04 -16.84
N GLY A 86 2.49 3.54 -17.33
CA GLY A 86 3.59 4.33 -17.91
C GLY A 86 3.46 4.49 -19.41
#